data_AF-A0A812IT87-F1
#
_entry.id   AF-A0A812IT87-F1
#
_cell.length_a   1.000
_cell.length_b   1.000
_cell.length_c   1.000
_cell.angle_alpha   90.00
_cell.angle_beta   90.00
_cell.angle_gamma   90.00
#
_symmetry.space_group_name_H-M   'P 1'
#
loop_
_entity.id
_entity.type
_entity.pdbx_description
1 polymer ?
#
loop_
_entity_poly.entity_id
_entity_poly.type
_entity_poly.pdbx_seq_one_letter_code
_entity_poly.pdbx_strand_id
1 'polypeptide(L)'
;MTITYALIQMLEKVAEKTNRARIVTKAEVYKLLVNAGTVVGCEYKKAGKTVKEFGPMVLASGGFGADFGADSLLATYRPDLLHLPTTNGEHCTGDAIKMGEAIGAATIDLEWVQVHPTGLVKPDDPDAKVKFLAAEALRGVGGIVLDANGDRFCNELGRRDYVTGEMWKNKPPFRLCLNKAAADEIIWHAKHYTGRGVMKFYASGEDLAKDMGVPLQKIVDAHQKHFEAAKKQEKVVASSA
;
A
#
# COMPACT_ATOMS: atom_id res chain seq x y z
N MET A 1 3.30 -10.84 0.04
CA MET A 1 2.17 -11.59 -0.57
C MET A 1 2.21 -13.09 -0.30
N THR A 2 3.38 -13.73 -0.18
CA THR A 2 3.50 -15.19 -0.02
C THR A 2 2.77 -15.75 1.21
N ILE A 3 2.81 -15.05 2.35
CA ILE A 3 2.11 -15.48 3.58
C ILE A 3 0.59 -15.46 3.38
N THR A 4 0.04 -14.36 2.85
CA THR A 4 -1.41 -14.23 2.62
C THR A 4 -1.94 -15.32 1.69
N TYR A 5 -1.26 -15.58 0.58
CA TYR A 5 -1.63 -16.67 -0.33
C TYR A 5 -1.56 -18.04 0.35
N ALA A 6 -0.50 -18.31 1.12
CA ALA A 6 -0.39 -19.57 1.85
C ALA A 6 -1.54 -19.75 2.85
N LEU A 7 -1.90 -18.71 3.60
CA LEU A 7 -3.01 -18.75 4.56
C LEU A 7 -4.35 -18.99 3.86
N ILE A 8 -4.61 -18.29 2.75
CA ILE A 8 -5.83 -18.48 1.95
C ILE A 8 -5.91 -19.92 1.42
N GLN A 9 -4.84 -20.42 0.80
CA GLN A 9 -4.79 -21.78 0.28
C GLN A 9 -4.99 -22.84 1.36
N MET A 10 -4.48 -22.59 2.57
CA MET A 10 -4.69 -23.50 3.71
C MET A 10 -6.14 -23.46 4.19
N LEU A 11 -6.76 -22.28 4.26
CA LEU A 11 -8.18 -22.15 4.61
C LEU A 11 -9.08 -22.81 3.56
N GLU A 12 -8.79 -22.62 2.27
CA GLU A 12 -9.49 -23.28 1.15
C GLU A 12 -9.41 -24.79 1.27
N LYS A 13 -8.21 -25.34 1.51
CA LYS A 13 -8.03 -26.79 1.74
C LYS A 13 -8.86 -27.32 2.91
N VAL A 14 -8.93 -26.57 4.02
CA VAL A 14 -9.76 -26.96 5.17
C VAL A 14 -11.23 -26.95 4.80
N ALA A 15 -11.70 -25.92 4.08
CA ALA A 15 -13.09 -25.78 3.67
C ALA A 15 -13.53 -26.82 2.62
N GLU A 16 -12.62 -27.26 1.74
CA GLU A 16 -12.90 -28.25 0.69
C GLU A 16 -12.86 -29.69 1.21
N LYS A 17 -11.96 -29.99 2.16
CA LYS A 17 -11.68 -31.37 2.59
C LYS A 17 -12.31 -31.75 3.92
N THR A 18 -12.87 -30.79 4.65
CA THR A 18 -13.44 -31.01 5.98
C THR A 18 -14.74 -30.24 6.17
N ASN A 19 -15.47 -30.53 7.24
CA ASN A 19 -16.63 -29.75 7.67
C ASN A 19 -16.29 -28.67 8.72
N ARG A 20 -15.00 -28.38 8.95
CA ARG A 20 -14.54 -27.46 9.99
C ARG A 20 -14.68 -25.99 9.61
N ALA A 21 -14.78 -25.68 8.31
CA ALA A 21 -14.95 -24.34 7.80
C ALA A 21 -15.80 -24.37 6.52
N ARG A 22 -16.48 -23.25 6.24
CA ARG A 22 -17.19 -23.02 4.97
C ARG A 22 -16.84 -21.62 4.48
N ILE A 23 -16.45 -21.51 3.22
CA ILE A 23 -16.21 -20.21 2.56
C ILE A 23 -17.44 -19.87 1.72
N VAL A 24 -18.08 -18.73 2.01
CA VAL A 24 -19.19 -18.22 1.22
C VAL A 24 -18.74 -16.92 0.55
N THR A 25 -18.45 -16.99 -0.75
CA THR A 25 -18.04 -15.81 -1.53
C THR A 25 -19.26 -15.03 -2.03
N LYS A 26 -19.06 -13.78 -2.47
CA LYS A 26 -20.14 -12.87 -2.91
C LYS A 26 -21.27 -12.78 -1.87
N ALA A 27 -20.87 -12.74 -0.60
CA ALA A 27 -21.74 -12.65 0.56
C ALA A 27 -21.29 -11.45 1.39
N GLU A 28 -22.14 -10.43 1.46
CA GLU A 28 -21.84 -9.17 2.13
C GLU A 28 -22.60 -9.12 3.45
N VAL A 29 -21.88 -9.19 4.57
CA VAL A 29 -22.47 -8.99 5.91
C VAL A 29 -22.75 -7.49 6.07
N TYR A 30 -24.01 -7.14 6.32
CA TYR A 30 -24.44 -5.73 6.41
C TYR A 30 -25.13 -5.40 7.73
N LYS A 31 -25.38 -6.40 8.59
CA LYS A 31 -26.02 -6.18 9.89
C LYS A 31 -25.62 -7.23 10.91
N LEU A 32 -25.31 -6.80 12.12
CA LEU A 32 -25.13 -7.67 13.29
C LEU A 32 -26.47 -7.93 13.97
N LEU A 33 -26.70 -9.17 14.38
CA LEU A 33 -27.89 -9.56 15.15
C LEU A 33 -27.56 -9.46 16.63
N VAL A 34 -28.33 -8.66 17.37
CA VAL A 34 -28.12 -8.41 18.80
C VAL A 34 -29.33 -8.85 19.60
N ASN A 35 -29.10 -9.60 20.68
CA ASN A 35 -30.12 -9.98 21.65
C ASN A 35 -29.63 -9.64 23.06
N ALA A 36 -30.41 -8.84 23.81
CA ALA A 36 -30.07 -8.40 25.17
C ALA A 36 -28.62 -7.87 25.29
N GLY A 37 -28.20 -7.04 24.33
CA GLY A 37 -26.84 -6.47 24.28
C GLY A 37 -25.74 -7.42 23.80
N THR A 38 -26.05 -8.68 23.48
CA THR A 38 -25.09 -9.67 22.99
C THR A 38 -25.23 -9.87 21.49
N VAL A 39 -24.11 -9.84 20.74
CA VAL A 39 -24.10 -10.24 19.33
C VAL A 39 -24.30 -11.75 19.24
N VAL A 40 -25.36 -12.17 18.55
CA VAL A 40 -25.77 -13.58 18.39
C VAL A 40 -25.72 -14.06 16.95
N GLY A 41 -25.24 -13.24 16.02
CA GLY A 41 -25.12 -13.60 14.61
C GLY A 41 -25.04 -12.40 13.68
N CYS A 42 -25.34 -12.62 12.40
CA CYS A 42 -25.39 -11.58 11.39
C CYS A 42 -26.43 -11.86 10.29
N GLU A 43 -26.78 -10.80 9.55
CA GLU A 43 -27.41 -10.89 8.24
C GLU A 43 -26.40 -10.57 7.15
N TYR A 44 -26.41 -11.35 6.08
CA TYR A 44 -25.66 -11.07 4.87
C TYR A 44 -26.51 -11.20 3.61
N LYS A 45 -26.14 -10.46 2.56
CA LYS A 45 -26.74 -10.56 1.23
C LYS A 45 -25.97 -11.56 0.38
N LYS A 46 -26.68 -12.53 -0.21
CA LYS A 46 -26.13 -13.47 -1.19
C LYS A 46 -27.13 -13.68 -2.31
N ALA A 47 -26.71 -13.40 -3.55
CA ALA A 47 -27.57 -13.50 -4.74
C ALA A 47 -28.91 -12.76 -4.57
N GLY A 48 -28.86 -11.53 -4.03
CA GLY A 48 -30.03 -10.67 -3.81
C GLY A 48 -30.93 -11.08 -2.62
N LYS A 49 -30.61 -12.16 -1.91
CA LYS A 49 -31.39 -12.64 -0.76
C LYS A 49 -30.67 -12.31 0.55
N THR A 50 -31.44 -11.94 1.57
CA THR A 50 -30.97 -11.86 2.95
C THR A 50 -30.91 -13.25 3.55
N VAL A 51 -29.77 -13.60 4.14
CA VAL A 51 -29.55 -14.84 4.88
C VAL A 51 -29.11 -14.48 6.29
N LYS A 52 -29.60 -15.23 7.29
CA LYS A 52 -29.21 -15.11 8.69
C LYS A 52 -28.30 -16.25 9.07
N GLU A 53 -27.24 -15.95 9.80
CA GLU A 53 -26.38 -16.93 10.46
C GLU A 53 -26.28 -16.57 11.94
N PHE A 54 -26.39 -17.58 12.80
CA PHE A 54 -26.35 -17.42 14.24
C PHE A 54 -25.07 -18.02 14.80
N GLY A 55 -24.50 -17.35 15.79
CA GLY A 55 -23.28 -17.78 16.44
C GLY A 55 -22.40 -16.60 16.85
N PRO A 56 -21.25 -16.90 17.50
CA PRO A 56 -20.25 -15.89 17.81
C PRO A 56 -19.69 -15.29 16.52
N MET A 57 -19.44 -13.98 16.56
CA MET A 57 -18.92 -13.22 15.41
C MET A 57 -17.48 -12.80 15.65
N VAL A 58 -16.64 -13.00 14.64
CA VAL A 58 -15.29 -12.43 14.56
C VAL A 58 -15.26 -11.50 13.35
N LEU A 59 -14.99 -10.22 13.58
CA LEU A 59 -14.89 -9.22 12.52
C LEU A 59 -13.44 -9.17 12.01
N ALA A 60 -13.25 -9.51 10.74
CA ALA A 60 -11.95 -9.55 10.08
C ALA A 60 -12.01 -8.90 8.67
N SER A 61 -12.73 -7.77 8.55
CA SER A 61 -13.06 -7.14 7.27
C SER A 61 -11.98 -6.23 6.68
N GLY A 62 -10.85 -6.03 7.37
CA GLY A 62 -9.86 -5.03 6.99
C GLY A 62 -10.26 -3.60 7.39
N GLY A 63 -9.64 -2.60 6.75
CA GLY A 63 -9.78 -1.19 7.11
C GLY A 63 -10.66 -0.36 6.15
N PHE A 64 -10.50 0.96 6.21
CA PHE A 64 -11.31 1.96 5.48
C PHE A 64 -10.49 2.83 4.51
N GLY A 65 -9.30 2.37 4.10
CA GLY A 65 -8.37 3.14 3.25
C GLY A 65 -8.84 3.35 1.79
N ALA A 66 -9.98 2.79 1.40
CA ALA A 66 -10.65 3.03 0.13
C ALA A 66 -12.08 3.59 0.31
N ASP A 67 -12.43 4.03 1.52
CA ASP A 67 -13.75 4.51 1.85
C ASP A 67 -13.97 5.93 1.31
N PHE A 68 -14.50 6.06 0.10
CA PHE A 68 -14.83 7.35 -0.52
C PHE A 68 -16.35 7.57 -0.64
N GLY A 69 -17.14 6.79 0.10
CA GLY A 69 -18.60 6.85 0.10
C GLY A 69 -19.19 8.03 0.88
N ALA A 70 -20.52 8.10 0.90
CA ALA A 70 -21.26 9.18 1.57
C ALA A 70 -21.14 9.14 3.11
N ASP A 71 -20.97 7.96 3.69
CA ASP A 71 -20.79 7.71 5.12
C ASP A 71 -19.32 7.44 5.47
N SER A 72 -18.40 8.04 4.70
CA SER A 72 -16.99 7.68 4.73
C SER A 72 -16.32 7.97 6.07
N LEU A 73 -15.71 6.94 6.66
CA LEU A 73 -14.82 7.07 7.82
C LEU A 73 -13.59 7.89 7.45
N LEU A 74 -13.05 7.70 6.24
CA LEU A 74 -11.90 8.47 5.78
C LEU A 74 -12.22 9.97 5.68
N ALA A 75 -13.41 10.33 5.17
CA ALA A 75 -13.87 11.70 5.11
C ALA A 75 -14.14 12.29 6.49
N THR A 76 -14.59 11.46 7.43
CA THR A 76 -14.87 11.87 8.81
C THR A 76 -13.58 12.18 9.58
N TYR A 77 -12.59 11.29 9.51
CA TYR A 77 -11.39 11.37 10.36
C TYR A 77 -10.19 12.03 9.68
N ARG A 78 -10.06 11.92 8.35
CA ARG A 78 -8.94 12.45 7.56
C ARG A 78 -9.39 13.03 6.22
N PRO A 79 -10.27 14.06 6.23
CA PRO A 79 -10.76 14.70 5.01
C PRO A 79 -9.62 15.27 4.15
N ASP A 80 -8.51 15.65 4.78
CA ASP A 80 -7.30 16.13 4.11
C ASP A 80 -6.68 15.09 3.16
N LEU A 81 -6.94 13.79 3.36
CA LEU A 81 -6.41 12.72 2.52
C LEU A 81 -7.33 12.29 1.36
N LEU A 82 -8.57 12.80 1.29
CA LEU A 82 -9.55 12.34 0.29
C LEU A 82 -9.11 12.56 -1.17
N HIS A 83 -8.29 13.59 -1.40
CA HIS A 83 -7.75 13.91 -2.72
C HIS A 83 -6.71 12.87 -3.20
N LEU A 84 -6.13 12.07 -2.30
CA LEU A 84 -5.15 11.06 -2.66
C LEU A 84 -5.82 9.81 -3.24
N PRO A 85 -5.12 9.07 -4.13
CA PRO A 85 -5.55 7.74 -4.52
C PRO A 85 -5.27 6.71 -3.42
N THR A 86 -5.83 5.52 -3.56
CA THR A 86 -5.61 4.40 -2.62
C THR A 86 -4.80 3.28 -3.28
N THR A 87 -4.09 2.50 -2.47
CA THR A 87 -3.49 1.22 -2.91
C THR A 87 -4.30 0.01 -2.46
N ASN A 88 -5.44 0.24 -1.81
CA ASN A 88 -6.36 -0.80 -1.35
C ASN A 88 -7.34 -1.19 -2.45
N GLY A 89 -7.98 -2.35 -2.29
CA GLY A 89 -9.14 -2.69 -3.11
C GLY A 89 -10.35 -1.86 -2.70
N GLU A 90 -11.31 -1.71 -3.63
CA GLU A 90 -12.55 -0.92 -3.43
C GLU A 90 -13.42 -1.44 -2.28
N HIS A 91 -13.17 -2.65 -1.79
CA HIS A 91 -13.85 -3.27 -0.66
C HIS A 91 -13.33 -2.82 0.72
N CYS A 92 -12.27 -2.01 0.78
CA CYS A 92 -11.73 -1.51 2.06
C CYS A 92 -12.46 -0.24 2.52
N THR A 93 -13.75 -0.38 2.84
CA THR A 93 -14.69 0.71 3.15
C THR A 93 -15.07 0.80 4.63
N GLY A 94 -14.45 -0.02 5.49
CA GLY A 94 -14.68 0.05 6.94
C GLY A 94 -16.01 -0.53 7.43
N ASP A 95 -16.68 -1.36 6.63
CA ASP A 95 -18.07 -1.81 6.90
C ASP A 95 -18.26 -2.41 8.30
N ALA A 96 -17.32 -3.23 8.77
CA ALA A 96 -17.43 -3.83 10.10
C ALA A 96 -17.18 -2.84 11.24
N ILE A 97 -16.36 -1.81 11.02
CA ILE A 97 -16.18 -0.71 11.97
C ILE A 97 -17.51 0.04 12.11
N LYS A 98 -18.11 0.44 10.99
CA LYS A 98 -19.41 1.11 10.95
C LYS A 98 -20.51 0.28 11.62
N MET A 99 -20.58 -1.02 11.32
CA MET A 99 -21.54 -1.94 11.96
C MET A 99 -21.30 -2.09 13.47
N GLY A 100 -20.04 -2.10 13.90
CA GLY A 100 -19.68 -2.15 15.32
C GLY A 100 -20.10 -0.89 16.07
N GLU A 101 -19.74 0.29 15.56
CA GLU A 101 -20.11 1.59 16.13
C GLU A 101 -21.63 1.73 16.25
N ALA A 102 -22.38 1.27 15.24
CA ALA A 102 -23.85 1.29 15.25
C ALA A 102 -24.49 0.47 16.38
N ILE A 103 -23.77 -0.49 16.98
CA ILE A 103 -24.22 -1.27 18.14
C ILE A 103 -23.48 -0.91 19.44
N GLY A 104 -22.73 0.19 19.45
CA GLY A 104 -22.04 0.73 20.63
C GLY A 104 -20.63 0.18 20.84
N ALA A 105 -19.99 -0.44 19.83
CA ALA A 105 -18.57 -0.77 19.93
C ALA A 105 -17.73 0.52 19.95
N ALA A 106 -16.74 0.57 20.84
CA ALA A 106 -15.79 1.67 20.88
C ALA A 106 -14.73 1.53 19.79
N THR A 107 -14.31 2.65 19.24
CA THR A 107 -13.20 2.77 18.29
C THR A 107 -12.10 3.66 18.88
N ILE A 108 -10.89 3.48 18.39
CA ILE A 108 -9.68 4.19 18.82
C ILE A 108 -8.80 4.36 17.58
N ASP A 109 -8.09 5.49 17.51
CA ASP A 109 -7.05 5.77 16.53
C ASP A 109 -7.51 5.84 15.06
N LEU A 110 -8.80 6.12 14.81
CA LEU A 110 -9.35 6.24 13.44
C LEU A 110 -8.77 7.43 12.66
N GLU A 111 -8.19 8.42 13.34
CA GLU A 111 -7.47 9.54 12.75
C GLU A 111 -6.09 9.15 12.19
N TRP A 112 -5.52 8.01 12.62
CA TRP A 112 -4.17 7.57 12.24
C TRP A 112 -4.18 6.78 10.93
N VAL A 113 -4.46 7.49 9.83
CA VAL A 113 -4.40 6.95 8.47
C VAL A 113 -3.00 7.13 7.88
N GLN A 114 -2.36 6.02 7.51
CA GLN A 114 -1.03 6.01 6.90
C GLN A 114 -1.11 6.18 5.38
N VAL A 115 -0.38 7.15 4.84
CA VAL A 115 -0.13 7.30 3.40
C VAL A 115 1.15 6.55 3.04
N HIS A 116 1.10 5.71 2.00
CA HIS A 116 2.28 5.04 1.48
C HIS A 116 2.98 5.95 0.44
N PRO A 117 4.29 6.21 0.55
CA PRO A 117 4.97 7.18 -0.32
C PRO A 117 5.07 6.73 -1.78
N THR A 118 5.07 5.42 -2.04
CA THR A 118 5.33 4.86 -3.37
C THR A 118 4.11 4.13 -3.95
N GLY A 119 3.00 4.87 -4.15
CA GLY A 119 1.92 4.45 -5.05
C GLY A 119 2.32 4.76 -6.50
N LEU A 120 2.52 3.74 -7.33
CA LEU A 120 3.02 3.92 -8.69
C LEU A 120 1.96 4.52 -9.61
N VAL A 121 2.34 5.62 -10.26
CA VAL A 121 1.53 6.29 -11.28
C VAL A 121 1.78 5.60 -12.62
N LYS A 122 0.71 5.08 -13.23
CA LYS A 122 0.78 4.50 -14.56
C LYS A 122 0.71 5.65 -15.59
N PRO A 123 1.66 5.79 -16.52
CA PRO A 123 1.69 6.95 -17.42
C PRO A 123 0.46 7.11 -18.32
N ASP A 124 -0.21 6.02 -18.68
CA ASP A 124 -1.42 6.03 -19.51
C ASP A 124 -2.73 6.20 -18.70
N ASP A 125 -2.65 6.15 -17.37
CA ASP A 125 -3.77 6.45 -16.46
C ASP A 125 -3.24 7.09 -15.15
N PRO A 126 -2.74 8.33 -15.25
CA PRO A 126 -2.08 8.98 -14.12
C PRO A 126 -3.04 9.36 -12.99
N ASP A 127 -4.34 9.47 -13.28
CA ASP A 127 -5.39 9.88 -12.34
C ASP A 127 -6.19 8.71 -11.77
N ALA A 128 -5.88 7.46 -12.13
CA ALA A 128 -6.50 6.27 -11.56
C ALA A 128 -6.63 6.34 -10.02
N LYS A 129 -7.84 6.17 -9.49
CA LYS A 129 -8.10 6.26 -8.05
C LYS A 129 -7.42 5.14 -7.27
N VAL A 130 -7.16 4.00 -7.92
CA VAL A 130 -6.40 2.88 -7.35
C VAL A 130 -5.00 2.85 -7.99
N LYS A 131 -3.96 2.90 -7.16
CA LYS A 131 -2.56 2.82 -7.59
C LYS A 131 -1.94 1.49 -7.19
N PHE A 132 -1.03 1.02 -8.02
CA PHE A 132 -0.25 -0.17 -7.69
C PHE A 132 0.84 0.21 -6.69
N LEU A 133 0.92 -0.50 -5.56
CA LEU A 133 1.92 -0.20 -4.54
C LEU A 133 3.30 -0.70 -4.99
N ALA A 134 4.28 0.19 -5.03
CA ALA A 134 5.69 -0.19 -5.11
C ALA A 134 6.14 -0.70 -3.75
N ALA A 135 6.68 -1.92 -3.72
CA ALA A 135 7.19 -2.52 -2.49
C ALA A 135 8.28 -1.65 -1.90
N GLU A 136 8.23 -1.45 -0.58
CA GLU A 136 9.27 -0.75 0.18
C GLU A 136 10.66 -1.38 -0.01
N ALA A 137 10.69 -2.68 -0.30
CA ALA A 137 11.90 -3.41 -0.67
C ALA A 137 12.66 -2.78 -1.84
N LEU A 138 12.00 -2.11 -2.79
CA LEU A 138 12.69 -1.39 -3.88
C LEU A 138 13.60 -0.27 -3.36
N ARG A 139 13.17 0.45 -2.32
CA ARG A 139 14.01 1.42 -1.60
C ARG A 139 15.06 0.70 -0.76
N GLY A 140 14.65 -0.40 -0.11
CA GLY A 140 15.51 -1.26 0.71
C GLY A 140 16.76 -1.78 0.00
N VAL A 141 16.65 -2.17 -1.28
CA VAL A 141 17.78 -2.67 -2.09
C VAL A 141 18.66 -1.56 -2.69
N GLY A 142 18.47 -0.30 -2.29
CA GLY A 142 19.26 0.84 -2.77
C GLY A 142 18.57 1.69 -3.85
N GLY A 143 17.26 1.58 -4.01
CA GLY A 143 16.48 2.51 -4.83
C GLY A 143 16.44 3.90 -4.20
N ILE A 144 16.75 4.93 -5.00
CA ILE A 144 16.70 6.33 -4.57
C ILE A 144 15.43 7.01 -5.10
N VAL A 145 14.92 8.01 -4.38
CA VAL A 145 13.77 8.81 -4.83
C VAL A 145 14.25 10.19 -5.25
N LEU A 146 13.97 10.56 -6.50
CA LEU A 146 14.29 11.85 -7.09
C LEU A 146 13.03 12.69 -7.23
N ASP A 147 13.16 13.99 -7.00
CA ASP A 147 12.14 14.99 -7.36
C ASP A 147 12.18 15.31 -8.86
N ALA A 148 11.34 16.25 -9.30
CA ALA A 148 11.28 16.70 -10.69
C ALA A 148 12.57 17.36 -11.20
N ASN A 149 13.44 17.84 -10.31
CA ASN A 149 14.70 18.49 -10.64
C ASN A 149 15.88 17.49 -10.66
N GLY A 150 15.61 16.22 -10.35
CA GLY A 150 16.63 15.16 -10.28
C GLY A 150 17.38 15.15 -8.94
N ASP A 151 16.88 15.83 -7.92
CA ASP A 151 17.51 15.91 -6.61
C ASP A 151 16.92 14.88 -5.64
N ARG A 152 17.77 14.26 -4.83
CA ARG A 152 17.34 13.50 -3.64
C ARG A 152 16.91 14.48 -2.56
N PHE A 153 15.85 14.15 -1.84
CA PHE A 153 15.26 15.05 -0.85
C PHE A 153 15.00 14.42 0.52
N CYS A 154 15.20 13.11 0.68
CA CYS A 154 15.00 12.42 1.95
C CYS A 154 15.91 11.20 2.11
N ASN A 155 15.92 10.63 3.32
CA ASN A 155 16.37 9.26 3.54
C ASN A 155 15.24 8.30 3.15
N GLU A 156 15.44 7.53 2.08
CA GLU A 156 14.45 6.62 1.50
C GLU A 156 14.06 5.48 2.44
N LEU A 157 14.86 5.17 3.47
CA LEU A 157 14.56 4.16 4.49
C LEU A 157 13.89 4.76 5.75
N GLY A 158 13.57 6.06 5.73
CA GLY A 158 12.80 6.67 6.79
C GLY A 158 11.38 6.09 6.89
N ARG A 159 10.71 6.37 8.01
CA ARG A 159 9.31 5.99 8.21
C ARG A 159 8.41 6.60 7.12
N ARG A 160 7.28 5.96 6.84
CA ARG A 160 6.36 6.35 5.76
C ARG A 160 5.79 7.76 5.93
N ASP A 161 5.51 8.17 7.17
CA ASP A 161 5.07 9.53 7.50
C ASP A 161 6.16 10.56 7.17
N TYR A 162 7.42 10.28 7.51
CA TYR A 162 8.56 11.12 7.16
C TYR A 162 8.74 11.21 5.64
N VAL A 163 8.84 10.08 4.93
CA VAL A 163 9.09 10.08 3.48
C VAL A 163 7.95 10.79 2.73
N THR A 164 6.70 10.53 3.10
CA THR A 164 5.54 11.21 2.50
C THR A 164 5.56 12.71 2.82
N GLY A 165 5.89 13.08 4.07
CA GLY A 165 6.02 14.49 4.47
C GLY A 165 7.11 15.23 3.70
N GLU A 166 8.24 14.57 3.42
CA GLU A 166 9.28 15.15 2.56
C GLU A 166 8.83 15.24 1.11
N MET A 167 8.06 14.28 0.58
CA MET A 167 7.47 14.39 -0.75
C MET A 167 6.55 15.62 -0.87
N TRP A 168 5.71 15.91 0.12
CA TRP A 168 4.85 17.10 0.11
C TRP A 168 5.62 18.44 0.09
N LYS A 169 6.87 18.46 0.57
CA LYS A 169 7.73 19.65 0.57
C LYS A 169 8.51 19.81 -0.74
N ASN A 170 8.48 18.81 -1.63
CA ASN A 170 9.31 18.74 -2.84
C ASN A 170 8.46 18.67 -4.10
N LYS A 171 9.12 18.78 -5.27
CA LYS A 171 8.44 18.97 -6.55
C LYS A 171 8.15 17.65 -7.27
N PRO A 172 6.88 17.28 -7.52
CA PRO A 172 6.55 16.14 -8.39
C PRO A 172 6.79 16.48 -9.88
N PRO A 173 6.91 15.48 -10.78
CA PRO A 173 6.77 14.04 -10.52
C PRO A 173 7.99 13.45 -9.81
N PHE A 174 7.73 12.53 -8.88
CA PHE A 174 8.77 11.78 -8.17
C PHE A 174 9.13 10.50 -8.93
N ARG A 175 10.41 10.13 -8.92
CA ARG A 175 10.90 8.90 -9.58
C ARG A 175 11.69 8.06 -8.58
N LEU A 176 11.24 6.82 -8.39
CA LEU A 176 12.00 5.79 -7.70
C LEU A 176 12.94 5.11 -8.70
N CYS A 177 14.23 5.37 -8.58
CA CYS A 177 15.26 4.93 -9.50
C CYS A 177 16.10 3.82 -8.88
N LEU A 178 16.24 2.70 -9.58
CA LEU A 178 17.14 1.61 -9.23
C LEU A 178 18.30 1.59 -10.23
N ASN A 179 19.52 1.45 -9.73
CA ASN A 179 20.66 1.10 -10.57
C ASN A 179 20.63 -0.40 -10.91
N LYS A 180 21.58 -0.87 -11.73
CA LYS A 180 21.63 -2.27 -12.14
C LYS A 180 21.76 -3.23 -10.95
N ALA A 181 22.64 -2.95 -9.99
CA ALA A 181 22.86 -3.82 -8.83
C ALA A 181 21.57 -3.99 -7.99
N ALA A 182 20.91 -2.88 -7.64
CA ALA A 182 19.64 -2.89 -6.91
C ALA A 182 18.53 -3.62 -7.68
N ALA A 183 18.46 -3.40 -9.01
CA ALA A 183 17.48 -4.06 -9.85
C ALA A 183 17.72 -5.58 -9.97
N ASP A 184 18.98 -6.03 -10.01
CA ASP A 184 19.35 -7.44 -10.06
C ASP A 184 18.97 -8.16 -8.76
N GLU A 185 19.19 -7.53 -7.59
CA GLU A 185 18.80 -8.09 -6.28
C GLU A 185 17.29 -8.34 -6.16
N ILE A 186 16.48 -7.52 -6.85
CA ILE A 186 15.03 -7.56 -6.80
C ILE A 186 14.38 -7.85 -8.16
N ILE A 187 15.07 -8.62 -9.01
CA ILE A 187 14.74 -8.80 -10.44
C ILE A 187 13.31 -9.23 -10.71
N TRP A 188 12.70 -10.05 -9.84
CA TRP A 188 11.30 -10.45 -9.99
C TRP A 188 10.36 -9.24 -9.91
N HIS A 189 10.60 -8.33 -8.95
CA HIS A 189 9.80 -7.11 -8.80
C HIS A 189 10.04 -6.17 -9.98
N ALA A 190 11.29 -5.98 -10.41
CA ALA A 190 11.61 -5.14 -11.57
C ALA A 190 10.88 -5.63 -12.84
N LYS A 191 10.91 -6.94 -13.10
CA LYS A 191 10.16 -7.56 -14.20
C LYS A 191 8.65 -7.41 -14.02
N HIS A 192 8.14 -7.62 -12.80
CA HIS A 192 6.71 -7.48 -12.50
C HIS A 192 6.20 -6.05 -12.78
N TYR A 193 6.90 -5.03 -12.28
CA TYR A 193 6.53 -3.64 -12.47
C TYR A 193 6.70 -3.18 -13.93
N THR A 194 7.71 -3.68 -14.63
CA THR A 194 7.90 -3.42 -16.07
C THR A 194 6.75 -4.01 -16.89
N GLY A 195 6.38 -5.27 -16.64
CA GLY A 195 5.25 -5.93 -17.32
C GLY A 195 3.89 -5.28 -17.03
N ARG A 196 3.76 -4.55 -15.92
CA ARG A 196 2.59 -3.74 -15.55
C ARG A 196 2.58 -2.35 -16.19
N GLY A 197 3.67 -1.94 -16.85
CA GLY A 197 3.82 -0.61 -17.45
C GLY A 197 4.06 0.53 -16.45
N VAL A 198 4.47 0.21 -15.22
CA VAL A 198 4.72 1.20 -14.14
C VAL A 198 6.22 1.34 -13.79
N MET A 199 7.08 0.66 -14.54
CA MET A 199 8.53 0.78 -14.47
C MET A 199 9.10 0.76 -15.88
N LYS A 200 10.11 1.60 -16.13
CA LYS A 200 10.78 1.74 -17.43
C LYS A 200 12.27 1.51 -17.26
N PHE A 201 12.85 0.74 -18.17
CA PHE A 201 14.29 0.55 -18.27
C PHE A 201 14.91 1.65 -19.12
N TYR A 202 16.07 2.15 -18.69
CA TYR A 202 16.91 3.09 -19.43
C TYR A 202 18.29 2.45 -19.60
N ALA A 203 18.86 2.51 -20.81
CA ALA A 203 20.15 1.92 -21.10
C ALA A 203 21.31 2.67 -20.42
N SER A 204 21.11 3.96 -20.17
CA SER A 204 22.10 4.84 -19.54
C SER A 204 21.45 5.86 -18.61
N GLY A 205 22.26 6.47 -17.73
CA GLY A 205 21.85 7.63 -16.95
C GLY A 205 21.53 8.86 -17.81
N GLU A 206 22.10 8.94 -19.02
CA GLU A 206 21.82 9.99 -20.00
C GLU A 206 20.40 9.87 -20.57
N ASP A 207 19.96 8.64 -20.88
CA ASP A 207 18.59 8.40 -21.33
C ASP A 207 17.56 8.75 -20.24
N LEU A 208 17.88 8.43 -18.98
CA LEU A 208 17.06 8.82 -17.83
C LEU A 208 17.03 10.35 -17.68
N ALA A 209 18.18 11.02 -17.71
CA ALA A 209 18.27 12.47 -17.58
C ALA A 209 17.48 13.20 -18.68
N LYS A 210 17.58 12.71 -19.93
CA LYS A 210 16.84 13.23 -21.08
C LYS A 210 15.33 13.09 -20.90
N ASP A 211 14.86 11.92 -20.44
CA ASP A 211 13.43 11.67 -20.16
C ASP A 211 12.90 12.49 -18.98
N MET A 212 13.76 12.78 -18.00
CA MET A 212 13.46 13.67 -16.87
C MET A 212 13.49 15.16 -17.25
N GLY A 213 14.18 15.53 -18.33
CA GLY A 213 14.41 16.93 -18.70
C GLY A 213 15.41 17.64 -17.77
N VAL A 214 16.38 16.91 -17.22
CA VAL A 214 17.39 17.45 -16.29
C VAL A 214 18.81 17.21 -16.82
N PRO A 215 19.83 18.00 -16.39
CA PRO A 215 21.22 17.74 -16.76
C PRO A 215 21.69 16.37 -16.28
N LEU A 216 22.46 15.63 -17.11
CA LEU A 216 23.06 14.34 -16.73
C LEU A 216 23.81 14.43 -15.39
N GLN A 217 24.53 15.54 -15.17
CA GLN A 217 25.30 15.74 -13.94
C GLN A 217 24.44 15.64 -12.66
N LYS A 218 23.15 16.04 -12.71
CA LYS A 218 22.23 15.88 -11.57
C LYS A 218 22.04 14.41 -11.18
N ILE A 219 21.85 13.55 -12.18
CA ILE A 219 21.70 12.11 -11.98
C ILE A 219 23.00 11.49 -11.46
N VAL A 220 24.14 11.88 -12.05
CA VAL A 220 25.47 11.43 -11.62
C VAL A 220 25.71 11.82 -10.16
N ASP A 221 25.50 13.09 -9.81
CA ASP A 221 25.74 13.60 -8.46
C ASP A 221 24.82 12.93 -7.42
N ALA A 222 23.54 12.72 -7.76
CA ALA A 222 22.59 12.06 -6.88
C ALA A 222 23.01 10.63 -6.53
N HIS A 223 23.41 9.85 -7.54
CA HIS A 223 23.89 8.48 -7.34
C HIS A 223 25.25 8.43 -6.65
N GLN A 224 26.18 9.31 -7.00
CA GLN A 224 27.51 9.37 -6.37
C GLN A 224 27.42 9.73 -4.89
N LYS A 225 26.62 10.74 -4.53
CA LYS A 225 26.37 11.11 -3.12
C LYS A 225 25.76 9.95 -2.33
N HIS A 226 24.82 9.22 -2.93
CA HIS A 226 24.21 8.05 -2.29
C HIS A 226 25.25 6.93 -2.08
N PHE A 227 26.05 6.63 -3.11
CA PHE A 227 27.12 5.62 -3.03
C PHE A 227 28.17 5.95 -1.97
N GLU A 228 28.61 7.21 -1.89
CA GLU A 228 29.55 7.65 -0.86
C GLU A 228 28.96 7.56 0.56
N ALA A 229 27.68 7.89 0.72
CA ALA A 229 26.99 7.72 1.99
C ALA A 229 26.92 6.25 2.42
N ALA A 230 26.61 5.34 1.49
CA ALA A 230 26.59 3.89 1.75
C ALA A 230 27.96 3.38 2.22
N LYS A 231 29.05 3.75 1.53
CA LYS A 231 30.41 3.39 1.94
C LYS A 231 30.80 3.89 3.34
N LYS A 232 30.34 5.08 3.73
CA LYS A 232 30.59 5.61 5.07
C LYS A 232 29.87 4.78 6.13
N GLN A 233 28.63 4.38 5.88
CA GLN A 233 27.86 3.53 6.80
C GLN A 233 28.47 2.13 6.95
N GLU A 234 28.93 1.50 5.86
CA GLU A 234 29.67 0.23 5.92
C GLU A 234 30.91 0.32 6.84
N LYS A 235 31.67 1.40 6.73
CA LYS A 235 32.85 1.63 7.58
C LYS A 235 32.49 1.82 9.05
N VAL A 236 31.39 2.51 9.35
CA VAL A 236 30.91 2.68 10.73
C VAL A 236 30.55 1.33 11.34
N VAL A 237 29.78 0.50 10.62
CA VAL A 237 29.37 -0.84 11.08
C VAL A 237 30.58 -1.75 11.28
N ALA A 238 31.55 -1.73 10.34
CA ALA A 238 32.78 -2.51 10.44
C ALA A 238 33.73 -2.07 11.57
N SER A 239 33.64 -0.81 12.03
CA SER A 239 34.43 -0.29 13.16
C SER A 239 33.77 -0.48 14.53
N SER A 240 32.51 -0.92 14.55
CA SER A 240 31.71 -1.14 15.77
C SER A 240 31.45 -2.62 16.08
N ALA A 241 32.01 -3.53 15.27
CA ALA A 241 31.97 -4.98 15.44
C ALA A 241 33.36 -5.49 15.85
#